data_AF-A0A1E5H211-F1
#
_entry.id   AF-A0A1E5H211-F1
#
_cell.length_a   1.000
_cell.length_b   1.000
_cell.length_c   1.000
_cell.angle_alpha   90.00
_cell.angle_beta   90.00
_cell.angle_gamma   90.00
#
_symmetry.space_group_name_H-M   'P 1'
#
loop_
_entity.id
_entity.type
_entity.pdbx_description
1 polymer ?
#
loop_
_entity_poly.entity_id
_entity_poly.type
_entity_poly.pdbx_seq_one_letter_code
_entity_poly.pdbx_strand_id
1 'polypeptide(L)'
;MRTGKYGLKIEYKELTLDQVDSFIKNYPLEQLECKHICYIKDDLSTKIYREAISCGYEKVVLGSHRRATHSEEINRILEMATTKDFLRPVRVVMDKYGRFWCDNTHTTLAYILRGGQQLKDIPFYVVNLQSDSIISCDNTIAGDIQDLRNIYSSALRIQERINNGIRPNGVKWTISSLLKNMSMDKLKN
;
A
#
# COMPACT_ATOMS: atom_id res chain seq x y z
N MET A 1 -3.67 -8.31 -25.29
CA MET A 1 -4.21 -9.13 -24.19
C MET A 1 -3.37 -10.39 -24.06
N ARG A 2 -2.57 -10.52 -22.99
CA ARG A 2 -1.82 -11.76 -22.72
C ARG A 2 -2.62 -12.58 -21.70
N THR A 3 -3.40 -13.55 -22.18
CA THR A 3 -4.11 -14.53 -21.35
C THR A 3 -3.20 -15.73 -21.13
N GLY A 4 -2.71 -15.92 -19.90
CA GLY A 4 -1.84 -17.03 -19.54
C GLY A 4 -2.53 -18.01 -18.60
N LYS A 5 -2.64 -19.29 -18.99
CA LYS A 5 -3.03 -20.38 -18.08
C LYS A 5 -1.82 -20.78 -17.22
N TYR A 6 -1.63 -20.10 -16.09
CA TYR A 6 -0.52 -20.38 -15.16
C TYR A 6 -0.98 -20.96 -13.81
N GLY A 7 -2.13 -21.65 -13.79
CA GLY A 7 -2.72 -22.21 -12.56
C GLY A 7 -3.38 -21.17 -11.65
N LEU A 8 -3.18 -19.88 -11.91
CA LEU A 8 -3.93 -18.77 -11.36
C LEU A 8 -4.72 -18.13 -12.51
N LYS A 9 -6.03 -17.99 -12.36
CA LYS A 9 -6.90 -17.28 -13.31
C LYS A 9 -6.82 -15.78 -13.01
N ILE A 10 -5.69 -15.14 -13.35
CA ILE A 10 -5.50 -13.70 -13.15
C ILE A 10 -5.42 -13.01 -14.51
N GLU A 11 -6.16 -11.92 -14.67
CA GLU A 11 -6.07 -11.06 -15.85
C GLU A 11 -4.95 -10.01 -15.67
N TYR A 12 -4.03 -9.91 -16.63
CA TYR A 12 -3.02 -8.84 -16.65
C TYR A 12 -3.34 -7.82 -17.76
N LYS A 13 -3.34 -6.55 -17.40
CA LYS A 13 -3.54 -5.41 -18.28
C LYS A 13 -2.39 -4.43 -18.11
N GLU A 14 -1.75 -4.08 -19.22
CA GLU A 14 -0.84 -2.95 -19.33
C GLU A 14 -1.62 -1.78 -19.91
N LEU A 15 -1.65 -0.64 -19.21
CA LEU A 15 -2.40 0.55 -19.58
C LEU A 15 -1.49 1.77 -19.48
N THR A 16 -1.74 2.78 -20.29
CA THR A 16 -1.21 4.13 -20.04
C THR A 16 -2.03 4.83 -18.96
N LEU A 17 -1.47 5.86 -18.31
CA LEU A 17 -2.19 6.64 -17.30
C LEU A 17 -3.54 7.16 -17.78
N ASP A 18 -3.68 7.53 -19.05
CA ASP A 18 -4.93 8.02 -19.63
C ASP A 18 -5.99 6.93 -19.74
N GLN A 19 -5.59 5.68 -19.93
CA GLN A 19 -6.46 4.51 -20.00
C GLN A 19 -6.88 3.98 -18.63
N VAL A 20 -6.16 4.33 -17.56
CA VAL A 20 -6.57 3.98 -16.20
C VAL A 20 -7.80 4.79 -15.81
N ASP A 21 -8.80 4.08 -15.25
CA ASP A 21 -10.04 4.68 -14.79
C ASP A 21 -9.80 5.86 -13.85
N SER A 22 -10.55 6.95 -14.09
CA SER A 22 -10.45 8.19 -13.31
C SER A 22 -10.64 7.99 -11.81
N PHE A 23 -11.49 7.04 -11.40
CA PHE A 23 -11.70 6.75 -9.98
C PHE A 23 -10.47 6.12 -9.30
N ILE A 24 -9.63 5.43 -10.07
CA ILE A 24 -8.37 4.84 -9.59
C ILE A 24 -7.28 5.91 -9.60
N LYS A 25 -6.97 6.49 -10.76
CA LYS A 25 -5.80 7.38 -10.89
C LYS A 25 -5.92 8.67 -10.07
N ASN A 26 -7.15 9.15 -9.81
CA ASN A 26 -7.38 10.30 -8.95
C ASN A 26 -7.57 9.92 -7.46
N TYR A 27 -7.41 8.65 -7.08
CA TYR A 27 -7.55 8.24 -5.68
C TYR A 27 -6.47 8.92 -4.82
N PRO A 28 -6.83 9.61 -3.72
CA PRO A 28 -5.85 10.31 -2.89
C PRO A 28 -4.92 9.33 -2.16
N LEU A 29 -3.61 9.58 -2.20
CA LEU A 29 -2.61 8.73 -1.54
C LEU A 29 -2.85 8.63 -0.03
N GLU A 30 -3.23 9.75 0.59
CA GLU A 30 -3.51 9.84 2.02
C GLU A 30 -4.75 9.03 2.45
N GLN A 31 -5.62 8.65 1.50
CA GLN A 31 -6.81 7.84 1.77
C GLN A 31 -6.60 6.34 1.62
N LEU A 32 -5.45 5.90 1.11
CA LEU A 32 -5.11 4.49 1.01
C LEU A 32 -5.05 3.87 2.42
N GLU A 33 -5.67 2.70 2.59
CA GLU A 33 -5.56 1.91 3.82
C GLU A 33 -4.12 1.48 4.07
N CYS A 34 -3.73 1.45 5.35
CA CYS A 34 -2.38 1.10 5.78
C CYS A 34 -2.41 0.05 6.90
N LYS A 35 -1.54 -0.95 6.77
CA LYS A 35 -1.37 -2.01 7.77
C LYS A 35 -0.55 -1.59 9.00
N HIS A 36 0.14 -0.45 8.95
CA HIS A 36 1.09 -0.03 9.97
C HIS A 36 0.58 1.11 10.85
N ILE A 37 0.88 1.04 12.13
CA ILE A 37 0.90 2.19 13.06
C ILE A 37 2.36 2.52 13.38
N CYS A 38 2.64 3.74 13.82
CA CYS A 38 3.97 4.10 14.32
C CYS A 38 3.99 4.08 15.85
N TYR A 39 3.10 4.82 16.50
CA TYR A 39 3.02 4.91 17.96
C TYR A 39 1.64 4.48 18.47
N ILE A 40 1.60 3.81 19.62
CA ILE A 40 0.37 3.51 20.36
C ILE A 40 0.17 4.67 21.34
N LYS A 41 -0.57 5.70 20.94
CA LYS A 41 -0.64 6.98 21.70
C LYS A 41 -2.06 7.53 21.89
N ASP A 42 -3.04 6.99 21.17
CA ASP A 42 -4.44 7.42 21.21
C ASP A 42 -5.37 6.20 21.16
N ASP A 43 -6.66 6.42 21.40
CA ASP A 43 -7.65 5.33 21.44
C ASP A 43 -7.72 4.56 20.13
N LEU A 44 -7.59 5.25 19.00
CA LEU A 44 -7.66 4.62 17.69
C LEU A 44 -6.44 3.73 17.44
N SER A 45 -5.22 4.23 17.59
CA SER A 45 -3.98 3.46 17.46
C SER A 45 -3.90 2.29 18.44
N THR A 46 -4.44 2.47 19.65
CA THR A 46 -4.56 1.39 20.65
C THR A 46 -5.54 0.31 20.22
N LYS A 47 -6.73 0.68 19.75
CA LYS A 47 -7.72 -0.26 19.20
C LYS A 47 -7.14 -1.05 18.03
N ILE A 48 -6.52 -0.33 17.10
CA ILE A 48 -5.87 -0.86 15.91
C ILE A 48 -4.76 -1.86 16.25
N TYR A 49 -3.95 -1.55 17.26
CA TYR A 49 -2.90 -2.44 17.75
C TYR A 49 -3.50 -3.72 18.35
N ARG A 50 -4.46 -3.57 19.27
CA ARG A 50 -5.11 -4.71 19.95
C ARG A 50 -5.77 -5.66 18.95
N GLU A 51 -6.50 -5.13 17.98
CA GLU A 51 -7.10 -5.91 16.90
C GLU A 51 -6.04 -6.71 16.13
N ALA A 52 -4.98 -6.04 15.68
CA ALA A 52 -3.91 -6.71 14.94
C ALA A 52 -3.24 -7.83 15.74
N ILE A 53 -2.96 -7.61 17.03
CA ILE A 53 -2.40 -8.64 17.91
C ILE A 53 -3.37 -9.80 18.13
N SER A 54 -4.66 -9.52 18.34
CA SER A 54 -5.68 -10.56 18.51
C SER A 54 -5.82 -11.47 17.29
N CYS A 55 -5.46 -10.97 16.11
CA CYS A 55 -5.46 -11.69 14.84
C CYS A 55 -4.08 -12.29 14.47
N GLY A 56 -3.10 -12.27 15.38
CA GLY A 56 -1.77 -12.84 15.17
C GLY A 56 -0.83 -12.00 14.30
N TYR A 57 -1.12 -10.71 14.06
CA TYR A 57 -0.26 -9.82 13.29
C TYR A 57 0.57 -8.88 14.17
N GLU A 58 1.68 -9.41 14.64
CA GLU A 58 2.63 -8.68 15.49
C GLU A 58 3.38 -7.57 14.74
N LYS A 59 3.36 -7.60 13.40
CA LYS A 59 4.10 -6.65 12.54
C LYS A 59 3.33 -5.36 12.24
N VAL A 60 2.33 -5.04 13.07
CA VAL A 60 1.49 -3.84 12.94
C VAL A 60 2.27 -2.56 13.23
N VAL A 61 3.27 -2.60 14.11
CA VAL A 61 4.11 -1.44 14.39
C VAL A 61 5.15 -1.28 13.27
N LEU A 62 5.31 -0.07 12.74
CA LEU A 62 6.32 0.25 11.74
C LEU A 62 7.72 -0.08 12.30
N GLY A 63 8.62 -0.66 11.50
CA GLY A 63 9.94 -1.12 11.96
C GLY A 63 9.99 -2.48 12.66
N SER A 64 8.88 -2.97 13.22
CA SER A 64 8.83 -4.25 13.97
C SER A 64 9.39 -5.46 13.21
N HIS A 65 9.14 -5.53 11.89
CA HIS A 65 9.60 -6.65 11.07
C HIS A 65 11.13 -6.76 10.99
N ARG A 66 11.85 -5.64 11.12
CA ARG A 66 13.31 -5.56 11.00
C ARG A 66 14.01 -5.29 12.33
N ARG A 67 13.25 -5.25 13.44
CA ARG A 67 13.72 -4.71 14.72
C ARG A 67 14.29 -3.30 14.58
N ALA A 68 13.77 -2.54 13.62
CA ALA A 68 14.15 -1.16 13.38
C ALA A 68 13.38 -0.25 14.34
N THR A 69 14.07 0.80 14.79
CA THR A 69 13.48 1.91 15.52
C THR A 69 12.61 2.77 14.60
N HIS A 70 11.70 3.55 15.18
CA HIS A 70 10.89 4.49 14.41
C HIS A 70 11.76 5.54 13.70
N SER A 71 12.84 5.99 14.34
CA SER A 71 13.78 6.95 13.74
C SER A 71 14.46 6.38 12.49
N GLU A 72 14.85 5.11 12.49
CA GLU A 72 15.43 4.44 11.32
C GLU A 72 14.42 4.33 10.17
N GLU A 73 13.16 3.97 10.47
CA GLU A 73 12.12 3.89 9.43
C GLU A 73 11.77 5.28 8.88
N ILE A 74 11.76 6.33 9.72
CA ILE A 74 11.59 7.73 9.30
C ILE A 74 12.75 8.16 8.41
N ASN A 75 14.00 7.92 8.83
CA ASN A 75 15.18 8.25 8.03
C ASN A 75 15.15 7.56 6.68
N ARG A 76 14.77 6.27 6.65
CA ARG A 76 14.58 5.54 5.40
C ARG A 76 13.53 6.17 4.48
N ILE A 77 12.41 6.66 5.04
CA ILE A 77 11.39 7.38 4.26
C ILE A 77 11.97 8.68 3.71
N LEU A 78 12.74 9.43 4.50
CA LEU A 78 13.39 10.69 4.08
C LEU A 78 14.47 10.46 3.02
N GLU A 79 15.29 9.42 3.17
CA GLU A 79 16.27 9.01 2.16
C GLU A 79 15.57 8.65 0.85
N MET A 80 14.51 7.83 0.92
CA MET A 80 13.68 7.52 -0.24
C MET A 80 13.10 8.80 -0.83
N ALA A 81 12.62 9.76 -0.04
CA ALA A 81 12.03 11.00 -0.52
C ALA A 81 13.06 11.92 -1.23
N THR A 82 14.28 12.00 -0.72
CA THR A 82 15.34 12.90 -1.24
C THR A 82 16.17 12.30 -2.38
N THR A 83 16.15 10.99 -2.57
CA THR A 83 16.87 10.31 -3.65
C THR A 83 16.18 10.54 -5.01
N LYS A 84 16.74 11.39 -5.87
CA LYS A 84 16.15 11.78 -7.17
C LYS A 84 15.71 10.61 -8.05
N ASP A 85 16.54 9.57 -8.14
CA ASP A 85 16.30 8.43 -9.06
C ASP A 85 15.44 7.31 -8.46
N PHE A 86 14.94 7.49 -7.23
CA PHE A 86 14.08 6.50 -6.62
C PHE A 86 12.67 6.55 -7.26
N LEU A 87 12.40 5.58 -8.15
CA LEU A 87 11.16 5.46 -8.93
C LEU A 87 10.48 4.10 -8.73
N ARG A 88 10.42 3.62 -7.49
CA ARG A 88 9.79 2.32 -7.20
C ARG A 88 8.27 2.43 -7.25
N PRO A 89 7.56 1.60 -8.03
CA PRO A 89 6.11 1.65 -8.09
C PRO A 89 5.46 1.26 -6.77
N VAL A 90 4.35 1.94 -6.46
CA VAL A 90 3.49 1.59 -5.33
C VAL A 90 2.49 0.53 -5.77
N ARG A 91 2.51 -0.62 -5.09
CA ARG A 91 1.42 -1.60 -5.19
C ARG A 91 0.20 -1.10 -4.46
N VAL A 92 -0.86 -0.87 -5.22
CA VAL A 92 -2.20 -0.61 -4.70
C VAL A 92 -3.01 -1.90 -4.77
N VAL A 93 -3.59 -2.34 -3.66
CA VAL A 93 -4.44 -3.53 -3.64
C VAL A 93 -5.87 -3.10 -3.38
N MET A 94 -6.75 -3.36 -4.33
CA MET A 94 -8.20 -3.30 -4.10
C MET A 94 -8.62 -4.62 -3.48
N ASP A 95 -9.03 -4.58 -2.21
CA ASP A 95 -9.49 -5.76 -1.49
C ASP A 95 -10.88 -6.22 -1.98
N LYS A 96 -11.34 -7.38 -1.51
CA LYS A 96 -12.66 -7.93 -1.90
C LYS A 96 -13.84 -7.04 -1.51
N TYR A 97 -13.64 -6.08 -0.61
CA TYR A 97 -14.64 -5.12 -0.14
C TYR A 97 -14.54 -3.76 -0.87
N GLY A 98 -13.66 -3.64 -1.87
CA GLY A 98 -13.49 -2.42 -2.66
C GLY A 98 -12.63 -1.33 -1.99
N ARG A 99 -11.92 -1.64 -0.90
CA ARG A 99 -11.00 -0.69 -0.27
C ARG A 99 -9.64 -0.75 -0.94
N PHE A 100 -9.01 0.42 -1.13
CA PHE A 100 -7.67 0.52 -1.67
C PHE A 100 -6.62 0.54 -0.57
N TRP A 101 -5.72 -0.43 -0.61
CA TRP A 101 -4.61 -0.59 0.32
C TRP A 101 -3.30 -0.18 -0.30
N CYS A 102 -2.50 0.55 0.46
CA CYS A 102 -1.09 0.77 0.16
C CYS A 102 -0.27 -0.44 0.66
N ASP A 103 0.33 -1.19 -0.26
CA ASP A 103 1.25 -2.28 0.09
C ASP A 103 2.69 -2.00 -0.31
N ASN A 104 3.13 -0.77 -0.04
CA ASN A 104 4.51 -0.30 0.04
C ASN A 104 4.55 1.02 0.84
N THR A 105 4.11 0.99 2.10
CA THR A 105 3.88 2.19 2.94
C THR A 105 5.03 3.20 2.93
N HIS A 106 6.28 2.74 3.05
CA HIS A 106 7.45 3.62 3.01
C HIS A 106 7.56 4.40 1.69
N THR A 107 7.39 3.69 0.56
CA THR A 107 7.41 4.28 -0.78
C THR A 107 6.31 5.32 -0.95
N THR A 108 5.09 5.01 -0.52
CA THR A 108 3.96 5.95 -0.61
C THR A 108 4.20 7.20 0.24
N LEU A 109 4.71 7.05 1.47
CA LEU A 109 5.07 8.20 2.32
C LEU A 109 6.16 9.05 1.66
N ALA A 110 7.19 8.42 1.07
CA ALA A 110 8.24 9.14 0.36
C ALA A 110 7.70 9.97 -0.82
N TYR A 111 6.76 9.41 -1.60
CA TYR A 111 6.12 10.18 -2.67
C TYR A 111 5.24 11.33 -2.17
N ILE A 112 4.54 11.15 -1.06
CA ILE A 112 3.77 12.25 -0.44
C ILE A 112 4.71 13.39 -0.01
N LEU A 113 5.87 13.06 0.57
CA LEU A 113 6.87 14.07 0.95
C LEU A 113 7.48 14.79 -0.26
N ARG A 114 7.46 14.18 -1.45
CA ARG A 114 7.83 14.83 -2.72
C ARG A 114 6.72 15.67 -3.33
N GLY A 115 5.55 15.74 -2.70
CA GLY A 115 4.40 16.51 -3.18
C GLY A 115 3.35 15.71 -3.96
N GLY A 116 3.48 14.37 -4.06
CA GLY A 116 2.44 13.53 -4.66
C GLY A 116 1.16 13.53 -3.82
N GLN A 117 0.00 13.70 -4.47
CA GLN A 117 -1.30 13.80 -3.78
C GLN A 117 -2.24 12.66 -4.15
N GLN A 118 -2.18 12.22 -5.41
CA GLN A 118 -3.04 11.20 -5.99
C GLN A 118 -2.20 10.09 -6.63
N LEU A 119 -2.83 8.95 -6.96
CA LEU A 119 -2.12 7.84 -7.60
C LEU A 119 -1.46 8.22 -8.94
N LYS A 120 -2.09 9.11 -9.73
CA LYS A 120 -1.52 9.61 -10.99
C LYS A 120 -0.20 10.38 -10.84
N ASP A 121 0.12 10.86 -9.65
CA ASP A 121 1.34 11.64 -9.39
C ASP A 121 2.55 10.75 -9.13
N ILE A 122 2.37 9.42 -9.10
CA ILE A 122 3.40 8.45 -8.73
C ILE A 122 3.38 7.25 -9.69
N PRO A 123 4.48 6.49 -9.82
CA PRO A 123 4.44 5.17 -10.44
C PRO A 123 3.62 4.22 -9.56
N PHE A 124 2.61 3.58 -10.14
CA PHE A 124 1.76 2.63 -9.42
C PHE A 124 1.26 1.51 -10.32
N TYR A 125 0.82 0.43 -9.68
CA TYR A 125 0.00 -0.60 -10.31
C TYR A 125 -1.08 -1.04 -9.33
N VAL A 126 -2.17 -1.58 -9.86
CA VAL A 126 -3.32 -2.04 -9.07
C VAL A 126 -3.46 -3.54 -9.16
N VAL A 127 -3.64 -4.20 -8.01
CA VAL A 127 -4.11 -5.58 -7.94
C VAL A 127 -5.56 -5.55 -7.46
N ASN A 128 -6.49 -5.94 -8.32
CA ASN A 128 -7.91 -6.01 -8.00
C ASN A 128 -8.29 -7.45 -7.63
N LEU A 129 -8.55 -7.68 -6.34
CA LEU A 129 -8.93 -8.99 -5.81
C LEU A 129 -10.41 -9.32 -5.97
N GLN A 130 -11.25 -8.40 -6.46
CA GLN A 130 -12.65 -8.66 -6.79
C GLN A 130 -12.77 -9.31 -8.17
N SER A 131 -11.98 -8.84 -9.14
CA SER A 131 -11.97 -9.33 -10.52
C SER A 131 -10.79 -10.26 -10.84
N ASP A 132 -9.93 -10.55 -9.86
CA ASP A 132 -8.67 -11.26 -10.03
C ASP A 132 -7.84 -10.68 -11.19
N SER A 133 -7.53 -9.39 -11.11
CA SER A 133 -6.77 -8.70 -12.17
C SER A 133 -5.60 -7.87 -11.62
N ILE A 134 -4.63 -7.63 -12.49
CA ILE A 134 -3.49 -6.74 -12.28
C ILE A 134 -3.50 -5.71 -13.40
N ILE A 135 -3.53 -4.44 -13.03
CA ILE A 135 -3.39 -3.29 -13.94
C ILE A 135 -2.02 -2.67 -13.68
N SER A 136 -1.10 -2.87 -14.60
CA SER A 136 0.16 -2.13 -14.68
C SER A 136 -0.10 -0.80 -15.39
N CYS A 137 0.41 0.29 -14.82
CA CYS A 137 0.37 1.61 -15.43
C CYS A 137 1.78 1.96 -15.93
N ASP A 138 1.90 2.41 -17.17
CA ASP A 138 3.15 2.93 -17.77
C ASP A 138 4.38 2.04 -17.56
N ASN A 139 4.22 0.73 -17.76
CA ASN A 139 5.26 -0.31 -17.64
C ASN A 139 5.88 -0.44 -16.25
N THR A 140 5.09 -0.20 -15.19
CA THR A 140 5.53 -0.35 -13.80
C THR A 140 5.77 -1.81 -13.38
N ILE A 141 5.26 -2.78 -14.14
CA ILE A 141 5.45 -4.22 -13.93
C ILE A 141 6.17 -4.81 -15.16
N ALA A 142 7.13 -5.71 -14.94
CA ALA A 142 7.84 -6.40 -16.03
C ALA A 142 6.92 -7.35 -16.82
N GLY A 143 5.93 -7.92 -16.13
CA GLY A 143 4.84 -8.68 -16.74
C GLY A 143 5.17 -10.14 -17.03
N ASP A 144 6.30 -10.64 -16.53
CA ASP A 144 6.59 -12.07 -16.55
C ASP A 144 5.77 -12.83 -15.50
N ILE A 145 5.62 -14.13 -15.72
CA ILE A 145 4.73 -14.98 -14.94
C ILE A 145 5.10 -15.03 -13.47
N GLN A 146 6.40 -15.07 -13.18
CA GLN A 146 6.88 -15.21 -11.81
C GLN A 146 6.63 -13.90 -11.05
N ASP A 147 6.86 -12.77 -11.71
CA ASP A 147 6.55 -11.45 -11.16
C ASP A 147 5.05 -11.30 -10.87
N LEU A 148 4.18 -11.63 -11.83
CA LEU A 148 2.72 -11.58 -11.63
C LEU A 148 2.24 -12.47 -10.48
N ARG A 149 2.80 -13.69 -10.35
CA ARG A 149 2.52 -14.60 -9.23
C ARG A 149 2.92 -14.00 -7.89
N ASN A 150 4.11 -13.41 -7.81
CA ASN A 150 4.64 -12.81 -6.59
C ASN A 150 3.81 -11.58 -6.17
N ILE A 151 3.45 -10.74 -7.15
CA ILE A 151 2.60 -9.57 -6.97
C ILE A 151 1.25 -9.98 -6.38
N TYR A 152 0.56 -10.91 -7.04
CA TYR A 152 -0.77 -11.33 -6.63
C TYR A 152 -0.77 -12.09 -5.30
N SER A 153 0.21 -12.99 -5.08
CA SER A 153 0.36 -13.71 -3.81
C SER A 153 0.57 -12.75 -2.64
N SER A 154 1.30 -11.66 -2.85
CA SER A 154 1.50 -10.62 -1.83
C SER A 154 0.21 -9.85 -1.55
N ALA A 155 -0.59 -9.54 -2.58
CA ALA A 155 -1.89 -8.90 -2.42
C ALA A 155 -2.87 -9.81 -1.66
N LEU A 156 -2.89 -11.11 -1.94
CA LEU A 156 -3.71 -12.08 -1.19
C LEU A 156 -3.41 -12.09 0.30
N ARG A 157 -2.16 -11.87 0.72
CA ARG A 157 -1.81 -11.77 2.16
C ARG A 157 -2.47 -10.57 2.84
N ILE A 158 -2.82 -9.52 2.11
CA ILE A 158 -3.63 -8.42 2.67
C ILE A 158 -5.05 -8.90 2.92
N GLN A 159 -5.66 -9.58 1.93
CA GLN A 159 -7.00 -10.15 2.09
C GLN A 159 -7.07 -11.18 3.20
N GLU A 160 -6.07 -12.05 3.33
CA GLU A 160 -5.97 -13.03 4.41
C GLU A 160 -5.95 -12.35 5.78
N ARG A 161 -5.15 -11.30 5.95
CA ARG A 161 -5.12 -10.49 7.17
C ARG A 161 -6.49 -9.88 7.47
N ILE A 162 -7.14 -9.31 6.46
CA ILE A 162 -8.48 -8.73 6.60
C ILE A 162 -9.48 -9.79 7.05
N ASN A 163 -9.47 -10.96 6.43
CA ASN A 163 -10.34 -12.08 6.78
C ASN A 163 -10.10 -12.56 8.22
N ASN A 164 -8.86 -12.48 8.70
CA ASN A 164 -8.50 -12.81 10.07
C ASN A 164 -8.85 -11.72 11.08
N GLY A 165 -9.37 -10.56 10.63
CA GLY A 165 -9.85 -9.48 11.49
C GLY A 165 -8.95 -8.23 11.54
N ILE A 166 -7.93 -8.12 10.69
CA ILE A 166 -7.20 -6.85 10.54
C ILE A 166 -8.08 -5.83 9.83
N ARG A 167 -8.30 -4.68 10.48
CA ARG A 167 -9.12 -3.58 9.94
C ARG A 167 -10.50 -4.10 9.51
N PRO A 168 -11.32 -4.58 10.46
CA PRO A 168 -12.67 -5.02 10.15
C PRO A 168 -13.48 -3.87 9.53
N ASN A 169 -14.58 -4.20 8.86
CA ASN A 169 -15.45 -3.19 8.26
C ASN A 169 -15.86 -2.12 9.29
N GLY A 170 -15.71 -0.85 8.91
CA GLY A 170 -15.97 0.29 9.80
C GLY A 170 -14.75 0.78 10.61
N VAL A 171 -13.63 0.05 10.62
CA VAL A 171 -12.37 0.50 11.23
C VAL A 171 -11.37 0.87 10.14
N LYS A 172 -11.23 2.18 9.91
CA LYS A 172 -10.37 2.76 8.86
C LYS A 172 -9.06 3.24 9.46
N TRP A 173 -7.94 2.90 8.82
CA TRP A 173 -6.63 3.41 9.19
C TRP A 173 -5.82 3.65 7.93
N THR A 174 -5.71 4.92 7.54
CA THR A 174 -5.10 5.28 6.26
C THR A 174 -3.67 5.79 6.40
N ILE A 175 -3.05 6.08 5.27
CA ILE A 175 -1.81 6.84 5.22
C ILE A 175 -1.93 8.19 5.96
N SER A 176 -3.05 8.91 5.87
CA SER A 176 -3.30 10.12 6.67
C SER A 176 -3.27 9.84 8.18
N SER A 177 -3.92 8.76 8.63
CA SER A 177 -3.86 8.33 10.04
C SER A 177 -2.43 8.04 10.48
N LEU A 178 -1.65 7.36 9.63
CA LEU A 178 -0.25 7.06 9.90
C LEU A 178 0.61 8.34 9.94
N LEU A 179 0.44 9.28 9.02
CA LEU A 179 1.17 10.55 8.99
C LEU A 179 0.99 11.34 10.30
N LYS A 180 -0.25 11.49 10.76
CA LYS A 180 -0.60 12.10 12.04
C LYS A 180 -0.02 11.32 13.22
N ASN A 181 -0.07 9.99 13.14
CA ASN A 181 0.45 9.11 14.16
C ASN A 181 1.99 9.24 14.29
N MET A 182 2.70 9.38 13.17
CA MET A 182 4.14 9.64 13.10
C MET A 182 4.54 11.07 13.45
N SER A 183 3.57 12.00 13.56
CA SER A 183 3.82 13.44 13.70
C SER A 183 4.59 14.04 12.51
N MET A 184 4.52 13.43 11.31
CA MET A 184 5.22 13.91 10.12
C MET A 184 4.61 15.17 9.50
N ASP A 185 3.47 15.65 10.00
CA ASP A 185 2.89 16.94 9.57
C ASP A 185 3.86 18.11 9.79
N LYS A 186 4.84 17.96 10.70
CA LYS A 186 5.89 18.97 10.95
C LYS A 186 7.06 18.94 9.95
N LEU A 187 7.16 17.89 9.13
CA LEU A 187 8.24 17.69 8.15
C LEU A 187 7.85 18.13 6.73
N LYS A 188 6.60 18.58 6.52
CA LYS A 188 6.12 19.16 5.26
C LYS A 188 6.54 20.64 5.09
N ASN A 189 7.49 21.13 5.90
CA ASN A 189 7.99 22.52 5.92
C ASN A 189 9.36 22.62 5.27
#